data_AF-A0A7S1ZRF0-F1
#
_entry.id   AF-A0A7S1ZRF0-F1
#
_cell.length_a   1.000
_cell.length_b   1.000
_cell.length_c   1.000
_cell.angle_alpha   90.00
_cell.angle_beta   90.00
_cell.angle_gamma   90.00
#
_symmetry.space_group_name_H-M   'P 1'
#
loop_
_entity.id
_entity.type
_entity.pdbx_description
1 polymer ?
#
loop_
_entity_poly.entity_id
_entity_poly.type
_entity_poly.pdbx_seq_one_letter_code
_entity_poly.pdbx_strand_id
1 'polypeptide(L)'
;RPFKSMRSVVTPSKYSMDRKSHRRFGRRGGSDGTEVAKSSRRVRFTPPDPESLFPRNTPPEPNPPLKIPTVEPTSSSKHWARFSAACTFFVPDGCIRREGAAAKQAWREKVATCVLVLLASSFFVGFFGFVPLFVCQDQELYTWDEIAEQNEGIAFSLHTRSWSTVHGGIYDLESLGAIPQHTTMSGAFPALVGKDLSDMFPRPPPSELPEQCFNATALAEREPTEATCPQPADGTEDEFFCHENIAGTRFLSKFMGEYRKGTLAWTVDDRNERGGDWVVIRNRVYNVTSYTDILRDEDTGRIDEDSPNAYFAPDLHLLVTNRLGEDATEYFDTIATDGATAEAYLECMDEMFYVGDNDYREDPFCDSLNFIMYFLLIFVVAILLLQCLCSLLYVARKKATLSKDMLERQVMVMVPCYNEGEKELGKTIKSVMETDFPEDNKVLLVVADGIITGKDEAMSTPATLADILGFEFKPEIDKAHQYRSIGAKERNRAFVYSGTQEKDGKKLKYVVVVKCGVTSERSSPRAGNRGKRDSQLIVAGMLNRMHYGREMCELDLALYRALSGLGISVEDLTYMMAIDADTRVHKD
;
A
#
# COMPACT_ATOMS: atom_id res chain seq x y z
N ARG A 1 38.91 -6.11 -34.05
CA ARG A 1 39.89 -7.23 -33.94
C ARG A 1 40.44 -7.22 -32.51
N PRO A 2 40.60 -8.35 -31.81
CA PRO A 2 39.81 -9.60 -31.78
C PRO A 2 39.17 -9.82 -30.37
N PHE A 3 38.08 -10.55 -30.13
CA PHE A 3 37.77 -11.99 -30.30
C PHE A 3 38.65 -12.99 -29.52
N LYS A 4 38.07 -13.67 -28.52
CA LYS A 4 38.21 -15.11 -28.14
C LYS A 4 37.33 -15.38 -26.89
N SER A 5 36.21 -16.11 -26.95
CA SER A 5 36.03 -17.56 -27.13
C SER A 5 36.41 -18.40 -25.91
N MET A 6 35.41 -19.02 -25.26
CA MET A 6 35.51 -20.44 -24.88
C MET A 6 34.14 -21.14 -24.87
N ARG A 7 33.93 -21.93 -25.92
CA ARG A 7 33.15 -23.19 -26.01
C ARG A 7 33.70 -24.20 -24.95
N SER A 8 33.12 -25.33 -24.53
CA SER A 8 31.93 -26.16 -24.75
C SER A 8 32.18 -27.48 -23.96
N VAL A 9 31.25 -28.45 -24.04
CA VAL A 9 31.43 -29.91 -23.82
C VAL A 9 31.11 -30.35 -22.38
N VAL A 10 29.90 -30.86 -22.12
CA VAL A 10 29.41 -32.25 -22.31
C VAL A 10 30.00 -33.26 -21.31
N THR A 11 29.08 -33.89 -20.58
CA THR A 11 29.14 -35.04 -19.65
C THR A 11 29.98 -36.24 -20.13
N PRO A 12 30.40 -37.17 -19.25
CA PRO A 12 29.57 -38.38 -19.03
C PRO A 12 29.66 -39.06 -17.63
N SER A 13 28.50 -39.60 -17.22
CA SER A 13 28.18 -40.91 -16.63
C SER A 13 29.15 -41.73 -15.73
N LYS A 14 28.48 -42.43 -14.79
CA LYS A 14 28.62 -43.86 -14.37
C LYS A 14 29.39 -44.22 -13.08
N TYR A 15 28.60 -44.76 -12.15
CA TYR A 15 28.73 -46.06 -11.46
C TYR A 15 30.02 -46.43 -10.69
N SER A 16 29.82 -46.61 -9.37
CA SER A 16 30.05 -47.87 -8.62
C SER A 16 31.41 -48.18 -7.97
N MET A 17 31.24 -48.78 -6.78
CA MET A 17 32.10 -49.69 -5.99
C MET A 17 33.10 -49.13 -4.96
N ASP A 18 32.69 -49.28 -3.70
CA ASP A 18 33.26 -50.24 -2.72
C ASP A 18 34.64 -49.95 -2.11
N ARG A 19 34.70 -49.84 -0.76
CA ARG A 19 35.61 -50.66 0.07
C ARG A 19 35.48 -50.47 1.59
N LYS A 20 35.54 -51.63 2.25
CA LYS A 20 35.61 -51.93 3.69
C LYS A 20 36.91 -51.46 4.36
N SER A 21 36.85 -51.21 5.68
CA SER A 21 37.44 -52.08 6.75
C SER A 21 38.14 -51.37 7.92
N HIS A 22 37.95 -52.00 9.09
CA HIS A 22 38.82 -52.14 10.27
C HIS A 22 38.96 -51.08 11.39
N ARG A 23 38.31 -51.44 12.52
CA ARG A 23 38.83 -51.68 13.89
C ARG A 23 40.00 -50.82 14.40
N ARG A 24 39.81 -50.25 15.60
CA ARG A 24 40.79 -50.34 16.71
C ARG A 24 40.12 -50.30 18.10
N PHE A 25 40.68 -51.13 18.97
CA PHE A 25 40.36 -51.36 20.38
C PHE A 25 41.03 -50.31 21.29
N GLY A 26 40.43 -50.03 22.44
CA GLY A 26 41.07 -49.35 23.58
C GLY A 26 40.32 -49.68 24.87
N ARG A 27 41.03 -50.19 25.88
CA ARG A 27 40.52 -50.96 27.03
C ARG A 27 40.93 -50.29 28.35
N ARG A 28 40.16 -50.54 29.44
CA ARG A 28 40.44 -50.41 30.90
C ARG A 28 39.92 -49.14 31.57
N GLY A 29 39.38 -49.18 32.79
CA GLY A 29 39.27 -50.28 33.77
C GLY A 29 38.21 -49.97 34.83
N GLY A 30 37.81 -51.00 35.60
CA GLY A 30 36.69 -50.96 36.54
C GLY A 30 37.09 -51.03 38.03
N SER A 31 36.05 -51.11 38.85
CA SER A 31 35.91 -51.57 40.26
C SER A 31 34.55 -51.04 40.74
N ASP A 32 33.70 -51.65 41.56
CA ASP A 32 33.51 -52.98 42.16
C ASP A 32 31.98 -53.06 42.40
N GLY A 33 31.27 -54.19 42.21
CA GLY A 33 31.03 -55.25 43.21
C GLY A 33 30.07 -54.78 44.32
N THR A 34 28.97 -55.42 44.72
CA THR A 34 28.48 -56.82 44.64
C THR A 34 27.07 -56.79 45.28
N GLU A 35 26.04 -57.52 44.82
CA GLU A 35 25.54 -58.82 45.35
C GLU A 35 24.06 -58.97 44.88
N VAL A 36 23.37 -60.11 44.67
CA VAL A 36 23.64 -61.56 44.72
C VAL A 36 22.42 -62.32 44.12
N ALA A 37 22.69 -63.43 43.41
CA ALA A 37 21.91 -64.68 43.20
C ALA A 37 20.50 -64.67 42.54
N LYS A 38 20.01 -65.69 41.82
CA LYS A 38 20.41 -67.05 41.34
C LYS A 38 19.26 -67.48 40.38
N SER A 39 19.43 -68.11 39.21
CA SER A 39 19.45 -69.58 38.99
C SER A 39 19.00 -69.82 37.51
N SER A 40 19.84 -70.30 36.58
CA SER A 40 19.95 -71.70 36.08
C SER A 40 18.61 -72.32 35.60
N ARG A 41 18.37 -72.85 34.38
CA ARG A 41 19.16 -73.56 33.33
C ARG A 41 18.32 -73.57 32.02
N ARG A 42 18.88 -73.24 30.84
CA ARG A 42 19.51 -74.09 29.79
C ARG A 42 18.53 -74.82 28.84
N VAL A 43 18.54 -74.35 27.59
CA VAL A 43 17.82 -74.80 26.38
C VAL A 43 18.47 -76.04 25.74
N ARG A 44 17.69 -76.90 25.06
CA ARG A 44 18.18 -77.80 24.00
C ARG A 44 17.13 -77.98 22.89
N PHE A 45 17.62 -77.94 21.65
CA PHE A 45 16.94 -77.96 20.33
C PHE A 45 16.43 -79.35 19.91
N THR A 46 15.37 -79.36 19.09
CA THR A 46 14.92 -80.48 18.21
C THR A 46 14.58 -79.93 16.80
N PRO A 47 14.81 -80.69 15.70
CA PRO A 47 14.53 -80.28 14.31
C PRO A 47 13.06 -80.58 13.87
N PRO A 48 12.60 -80.13 12.69
CA PRO A 48 11.22 -79.65 12.49
C PRO A 48 10.22 -80.73 12.08
N ASP A 49 8.93 -80.48 12.39
CA ASP A 49 7.76 -81.28 12.01
C ASP A 49 7.11 -80.72 10.72
N PRO A 50 6.69 -81.54 9.74
CA PRO A 50 6.18 -81.08 8.46
C PRO A 50 4.65 -80.91 8.51
N GLU A 51 4.16 -79.94 9.27
CA GLU A 51 2.71 -79.62 9.29
C GLU A 51 2.40 -78.14 9.62
N SER A 52 3.24 -77.21 9.16
CA SER A 52 3.06 -75.75 9.39
C SER A 52 2.70 -74.93 8.15
N LEU A 53 2.28 -75.57 7.06
CA LEU A 53 1.58 -74.89 5.97
C LEU A 53 0.10 -74.82 6.35
N PHE A 54 -0.30 -73.79 7.10
CA PHE A 54 -1.62 -73.13 7.18
C PHE A 54 -1.79 -72.45 8.57
N PRO A 55 -1.50 -71.14 8.71
CA PRO A 55 -1.96 -70.40 9.88
C PRO A 55 -3.48 -70.22 9.81
N ARG A 56 -4.17 -70.63 10.88
CA ARG A 56 -5.60 -70.42 11.12
C ARG A 56 -5.94 -68.93 11.04
N ASN A 57 -7.02 -68.61 10.34
CA ASN A 57 -7.65 -67.28 10.33
C ASN A 57 -7.99 -66.83 11.75
N THR A 58 -7.19 -65.93 12.31
CA THR A 58 -7.61 -65.01 13.36
C THR A 58 -7.62 -63.61 12.73
N PRO A 59 -8.72 -62.84 12.84
CA PRO A 59 -8.74 -61.48 12.32
C PRO A 59 -7.68 -60.65 13.05
N PRO A 60 -6.87 -59.85 12.34
CA PRO A 60 -5.91 -58.97 12.99
C PRO A 60 -6.66 -58.00 13.91
N GLU A 61 -6.14 -57.81 15.13
CA GLU A 61 -6.62 -56.77 16.04
C GLU A 61 -6.68 -55.43 15.29
N PRO A 62 -7.78 -54.67 15.43
CA PRO A 62 -7.90 -53.39 14.76
C PRO A 62 -6.79 -52.47 15.28
N ASN A 63 -5.91 -52.05 14.35
CA ASN A 63 -4.93 -51.01 14.63
C ASN A 63 -5.61 -49.83 15.33
N PRO A 64 -5.04 -49.30 16.44
CA PRO A 64 -5.61 -48.16 17.12
C PRO A 64 -5.80 -47.02 16.11
N PRO A 65 -6.92 -46.30 16.16
CA PRO A 65 -7.24 -45.26 15.18
C PRO A 65 -6.08 -44.26 15.13
N LEU A 66 -5.53 -44.09 13.93
CA LEU A 66 -4.55 -43.05 13.66
C LEU A 66 -5.18 -41.71 14.09
N LYS A 67 -4.69 -41.13 15.19
CA LYS A 67 -5.04 -39.76 15.57
C LYS A 67 -4.51 -38.86 14.47
N ILE A 68 -5.39 -38.46 13.56
CA ILE A 68 -5.14 -37.35 12.65
C ILE A 68 -4.82 -36.16 13.57
N PRO A 69 -3.64 -35.53 13.48
CA PRO A 69 -3.40 -34.30 14.19
C PRO A 69 -4.46 -33.32 13.71
N THR A 70 -5.46 -33.03 14.55
CA THR A 70 -6.17 -31.77 14.44
C THR A 70 -5.08 -30.73 14.55
N VAL A 71 -4.72 -30.10 13.43
CA VAL A 71 -3.87 -28.91 13.45
C VAL A 71 -4.61 -27.94 14.35
N GLU A 72 -4.18 -27.85 15.61
CA GLU A 72 -4.70 -26.83 16.49
C GLU A 72 -4.46 -25.50 15.79
N PRO A 73 -5.48 -24.63 15.68
CA PRO A 73 -5.28 -23.33 15.08
C PRO A 73 -4.11 -22.69 15.81
N THR A 74 -3.09 -22.33 15.03
CA THR A 74 -1.89 -21.66 15.52
C THR A 74 -2.30 -20.50 16.40
N SER A 75 -1.53 -20.17 17.44
CA SER A 75 -1.85 -19.08 18.38
C SER A 75 -2.29 -17.80 17.66
N SER A 76 -1.67 -17.48 16.51
CA SER A 76 -2.04 -16.36 15.62
C SER A 76 -3.49 -16.41 15.11
N SER A 77 -4.00 -17.58 14.71
CA SER A 77 -5.39 -17.76 14.24
C SER A 77 -6.43 -17.47 15.35
N LYS A 78 -6.10 -17.79 16.61
CA LYS A 78 -7.00 -17.52 17.76
C LYS A 78 -7.10 -16.02 18.07
N HIS A 79 -6.01 -15.26 17.89
CA HIS A 79 -6.01 -13.80 18.10
C HIS A 79 -6.80 -13.06 17.03
N TRP A 80 -6.63 -13.43 15.75
CA TRP A 80 -7.39 -12.85 14.65
C TRP A 80 -8.89 -13.13 14.77
N ALA A 81 -9.25 -14.34 15.20
CA ALA A 81 -10.65 -14.70 15.41
C ALA A 81 -11.32 -13.86 16.52
N ARG A 82 -10.59 -13.60 17.63
CA ARG A 82 -11.06 -12.72 18.71
C ARG A 82 -11.15 -11.27 18.28
N PHE A 83 -10.15 -10.78 17.53
CA PHE A 83 -10.13 -9.42 17.00
C PHE A 83 -11.30 -9.17 16.05
N SER A 84 -11.54 -10.08 15.09
CA SER A 84 -12.66 -9.96 14.16
C SER A 84 -14.02 -10.02 14.86
N ALA A 85 -14.15 -10.81 15.92
CA ALA A 85 -15.33 -10.79 16.79
C ALA A 85 -15.49 -9.45 17.54
N ALA A 86 -14.40 -8.87 18.03
CA ALA A 86 -14.41 -7.56 18.67
C ALA A 86 -14.79 -6.42 17.70
N CYS A 87 -14.25 -6.41 16.47
CA CYS A 87 -14.64 -5.42 15.45
C CYS A 87 -16.10 -5.54 15.00
N THR A 88 -16.73 -6.71 15.18
CA THR A 88 -18.12 -6.98 14.78
C THR A 88 -19.05 -7.22 15.97
N PHE A 89 -18.68 -6.73 17.16
CA PHE A 89 -19.40 -6.99 18.42
C PHE A 89 -20.87 -6.53 18.37
N PHE A 90 -21.16 -5.49 17.58
CA PHE A 90 -22.50 -4.91 17.42
C PHE A 90 -23.43 -5.77 16.54
N VAL A 91 -22.94 -6.82 15.89
CA VAL A 91 -23.76 -7.75 15.09
C VAL A 91 -23.85 -9.10 15.82
N PRO A 92 -25.02 -9.42 16.44
CA PRO A 92 -25.26 -10.72 17.06
C PRO A 92 -25.29 -11.85 16.04
N ASP A 93 -24.98 -13.07 16.47
CA ASP A 93 -24.95 -14.26 15.61
C ASP A 93 -26.30 -14.59 14.94
N GLY A 94 -27.43 -14.10 15.48
CA GLY A 94 -28.76 -14.27 14.91
C GLY A 94 -29.02 -13.41 13.67
N CYS A 95 -28.28 -12.31 13.51
CA CYS A 95 -28.40 -11.42 12.35
C CYS A 95 -27.58 -11.89 11.14
N ILE A 96 -26.65 -12.84 11.36
CA ILE A 96 -25.82 -13.42 10.29
C ILE A 96 -26.61 -14.54 9.64
N ARG A 97 -27.13 -14.29 8.43
CA ARG A 97 -28.01 -15.19 7.64
C ARG A 97 -27.30 -16.45 7.09
N ARG A 98 -26.23 -16.92 7.74
CA ARG A 98 -25.48 -18.14 7.39
C ARG A 98 -25.48 -19.12 8.56
N GLU A 99 -25.78 -20.37 8.26
CA GLU A 99 -25.77 -21.47 9.23
C GLU A 99 -24.33 -21.98 9.47
N GLY A 100 -24.00 -22.27 10.74
CA GLY A 100 -22.70 -22.82 11.14
C GLY A 100 -21.69 -21.81 11.70
N ALA A 101 -21.04 -22.18 12.81
CA ALA A 101 -20.07 -21.32 13.53
C ALA A 101 -18.88 -20.89 12.65
N ALA A 102 -18.38 -21.78 11.79
CA ALA A 102 -17.28 -21.47 10.87
C ALA A 102 -17.68 -20.45 9.78
N ALA A 103 -18.92 -20.51 9.27
CA ALA A 103 -19.41 -19.59 8.26
C ALA A 103 -19.63 -18.18 8.84
N LYS A 104 -20.11 -18.10 10.09
CA LYS A 104 -20.25 -16.84 10.83
C LYS A 104 -18.89 -16.22 11.13
N GLN A 105 -17.91 -17.02 11.55
CA GLN A 105 -16.55 -16.57 11.80
C GLN A 105 -15.89 -16.00 10.54
N ALA A 106 -15.99 -16.70 9.40
CA ALA A 106 -15.46 -16.20 8.13
C ALA A 106 -16.14 -14.90 7.65
N TRP A 107 -17.42 -14.69 7.97
CA TRP A 107 -18.10 -13.43 7.71
C TRP A 107 -17.53 -12.30 8.58
N ARG A 108 -17.34 -12.55 9.88
CA ARG A 108 -16.77 -11.58 10.82
C ARG A 108 -15.36 -11.15 10.41
N GLU A 109 -14.54 -12.09 9.95
CA GLU A 109 -13.18 -11.82 9.46
C GLU A 109 -13.19 -10.88 8.24
N LYS A 110 -14.09 -11.10 7.28
CA LYS A 110 -14.20 -10.23 6.09
C LYS A 110 -14.64 -8.82 6.43
N VAL A 111 -15.61 -8.68 7.35
CA VAL A 111 -16.08 -7.37 7.81
C VAL A 111 -14.99 -6.65 8.59
N ALA A 112 -14.26 -7.35 9.46
CA ALA A 112 -13.12 -6.77 10.19
C ALA A 112 -12.03 -6.25 9.24
N THR A 113 -11.72 -6.98 8.15
CA THR A 113 -10.82 -6.47 7.10
C THR A 113 -11.37 -5.20 6.46
N CYS A 114 -12.65 -5.12 6.15
CA CYS A 114 -13.27 -3.92 5.57
C CYS A 114 -13.20 -2.72 6.52
N VAL A 115 -13.48 -2.93 7.81
CA VAL A 115 -13.36 -1.89 8.84
C VAL A 115 -11.93 -1.40 8.98
N LEU A 116 -10.94 -2.30 8.99
CA LEU A 116 -9.52 -1.92 9.03
C LEU A 116 -9.11 -1.07 7.83
N VAL A 117 -9.57 -1.43 6.63
CA VAL A 117 -9.30 -0.64 5.43
C VAL A 117 -9.92 0.75 5.55
N LEU A 118 -11.18 0.86 5.97
CA LEU A 118 -11.85 2.15 6.16
C LEU A 118 -11.17 3.02 7.22
N LEU A 119 -10.76 2.42 8.35
CA LEU A 119 -10.04 3.13 9.40
C LEU A 119 -8.66 3.60 8.92
N ALA A 120 -7.92 2.75 8.20
CA ALA A 120 -6.63 3.12 7.63
C ALA A 120 -6.77 4.24 6.58
N SER A 121 -7.79 4.16 5.71
CA SER A 121 -8.09 5.20 4.73
C SER A 121 -8.51 6.51 5.40
N SER A 122 -9.36 6.46 6.43
CA SER A 122 -9.78 7.64 7.18
C SER A 122 -8.63 8.26 7.96
N PHE A 123 -7.73 7.45 8.54
CA PHE A 123 -6.53 7.94 9.20
C PHE A 123 -5.61 8.64 8.18
N PHE A 124 -5.41 8.04 7.01
CA PHE A 124 -4.55 8.61 5.98
C PHE A 124 -5.09 9.96 5.48
N VAL A 125 -6.37 10.02 5.09
CA VAL A 125 -7.00 11.26 4.62
C VAL A 125 -7.13 12.29 5.74
N GLY A 126 -7.48 11.85 6.96
CA GLY A 126 -7.57 12.69 8.14
C GLY A 126 -6.25 13.32 8.52
N PHE A 127 -5.21 12.50 8.68
CA PHE A 127 -3.90 12.94 9.14
C PHE A 127 -3.15 13.71 8.05
N PHE A 128 -2.98 13.14 6.86
CA PHE A 128 -2.19 13.80 5.80
C PHE A 128 -2.98 14.84 5.01
N GLY A 129 -4.32 14.81 5.03
CA GLY A 129 -5.14 15.81 4.35
C GLY A 129 -5.49 17.00 5.24
N PHE A 130 -5.97 16.76 6.47
CA PHE A 130 -6.46 17.85 7.33
C PHE A 130 -5.40 18.46 8.23
N VAL A 131 -4.42 17.69 8.74
CA VAL A 131 -3.40 18.25 9.65
C VAL A 131 -2.59 19.37 8.98
N PRO A 132 -2.12 19.24 7.72
CA PRO A 132 -1.47 20.35 7.04
C PRO A 132 -2.38 21.58 6.91
N LEU A 133 -3.67 21.40 6.60
CA LEU A 133 -4.60 22.53 6.49
C LEU A 133 -4.83 23.30 7.81
N PHE A 134 -4.72 22.64 8.96
CA PHE A 134 -4.92 23.27 10.27
C PHE A 134 -3.63 23.76 10.92
N VAL A 135 -2.50 23.10 10.65
CA VAL A 135 -1.21 23.39 11.31
C VAL A 135 -0.31 24.23 10.41
N CYS A 136 -0.29 23.94 9.11
CA CYS A 136 0.48 24.67 8.10
C CYS A 136 -0.48 25.60 7.36
N GLN A 137 -0.96 26.63 8.05
CA GLN A 137 -1.76 27.68 7.41
C GLN A 137 -0.84 28.48 6.49
N ASP A 138 -1.25 28.66 5.22
CA ASP A 138 -0.59 29.58 4.29
C ASP A 138 -0.52 30.95 4.97
N GLN A 139 0.68 31.31 5.41
CA GLN A 139 0.92 32.68 5.82
C GLN A 139 0.85 33.52 4.54
N GLU A 140 0.26 34.71 4.60
CA GLU A 140 0.27 35.67 3.49
C GLU A 140 1.69 36.28 3.32
N LEU A 141 2.74 35.47 3.46
CA LEU A 141 4.14 35.83 3.25
C LEU A 141 4.57 35.32 1.88
N TYR A 142 5.15 36.21 1.07
CA TYR A 142 5.66 35.87 -0.25
C TYR A 142 7.08 36.40 -0.44
N THR A 143 7.99 35.60 -1.02
CA THR A 143 9.33 36.05 -1.44
C THR A 143 9.26 36.83 -2.76
N TRP A 144 10.36 37.51 -3.10
CA TRP A 144 10.48 38.20 -4.40
C TRP A 144 10.29 37.27 -5.60
N ASP A 145 10.86 36.06 -5.53
CA ASP A 145 10.71 35.04 -6.58
C ASP A 145 9.25 34.59 -6.74
N GLU A 146 8.55 34.34 -5.62
CA GLU A 146 7.14 33.96 -5.64
C GLU A 146 6.26 35.08 -6.23
N ILE A 147 6.55 36.35 -5.91
CA ILE A 147 5.83 37.49 -6.50
C ILE A 147 6.08 37.57 -8.01
N ALA A 148 7.32 37.36 -8.45
CA ALA A 148 7.67 37.35 -9.88
C ALA A 148 6.93 36.22 -10.62
N GLU A 149 6.91 35.00 -10.07
CA GLU A 149 6.19 33.86 -10.65
C GLU A 149 4.68 34.10 -10.78
N GLN A 150 4.07 34.74 -9.78
CA GLN A 150 2.65 35.09 -9.82
C GLN A 150 2.32 36.14 -10.89
N ASN A 151 3.26 37.04 -11.16
CA ASN A 151 3.13 38.09 -12.16
C ASN A 151 3.36 37.59 -13.60
N GLU A 152 4.27 36.62 -13.80
CA GLU A 152 4.55 36.04 -15.13
C GLU A 152 3.42 35.13 -15.63
N GLY A 153 2.62 34.58 -14.71
CA GLY A 153 1.47 33.73 -15.03
C GLY A 153 1.88 32.31 -15.46
N ILE A 154 1.39 31.30 -14.73
CA ILE A 154 1.54 29.90 -15.16
C ILE A 154 0.67 29.69 -16.40
N ALA A 155 1.17 29.00 -17.44
CA ALA A 155 0.47 28.70 -18.70
C ALA A 155 -0.91 28.00 -18.58
N PHE A 156 -1.34 27.66 -17.36
CA PHE A 156 -2.62 27.04 -17.02
C PHE A 156 -3.56 27.95 -16.19
N SER A 157 -3.07 29.06 -15.63
CA SER A 157 -3.91 30.02 -14.91
C SER A 157 -4.50 31.04 -15.89
N LEU A 158 -5.83 31.19 -15.86
CA LEU A 158 -6.56 32.03 -16.81
C LEU A 158 -6.41 33.55 -16.56
N HIS A 159 -5.72 33.97 -15.48
CA HIS A 159 -5.52 35.37 -15.09
C HIS A 159 -4.09 35.58 -14.58
N THR A 160 -3.37 36.53 -15.19
CA THR A 160 -2.10 37.08 -14.69
C THR A 160 -2.38 37.99 -13.50
N ARG A 161 -1.60 37.88 -12.42
CA ARG A 161 -1.71 38.80 -11.28
C ARG A 161 -0.79 39.99 -11.50
N SER A 162 -1.13 41.14 -10.93
CA SER A 162 -0.36 42.39 -11.06
C SER A 162 0.09 42.88 -9.69
N TRP A 163 0.94 42.11 -9.01
CA TRP A 163 1.37 42.39 -7.64
C TRP A 163 2.63 43.23 -7.58
N SER A 164 2.64 44.22 -6.69
CA SER A 164 3.82 45.04 -6.37
C SER A 164 3.90 45.32 -4.87
N THR A 165 5.08 45.69 -4.40
CA THR A 165 5.34 45.88 -2.97
C THR A 165 5.43 47.37 -2.61
N VAL A 166 4.92 47.74 -1.44
CA VAL A 166 5.05 49.07 -0.83
C VAL A 166 5.26 48.89 0.67
N HIS A 167 6.41 49.33 1.19
CA HIS A 167 6.81 49.25 2.61
C HIS A 167 6.54 47.85 3.20
N GLY A 168 6.93 46.81 2.46
CA GLY A 168 6.75 45.41 2.84
C GLY A 168 5.33 44.83 2.71
N GLY A 169 4.33 45.64 2.34
CA GLY A 169 3.00 45.14 1.98
C GLY A 169 2.92 44.80 0.49
N ILE A 170 2.26 43.70 0.14
CA ILE A 170 2.01 43.31 -1.26
C ILE A 170 0.60 43.76 -1.64
N TYR A 171 0.49 44.51 -2.74
CA TYR A 171 -0.77 45.08 -3.21
C TYR A 171 -1.06 44.66 -4.65
N ASP A 172 -2.34 44.47 -4.93
CA ASP A 172 -2.82 44.16 -6.28
C ASP A 172 -3.08 45.45 -7.07
N LEU A 173 -2.19 45.74 -8.02
CA LEU A 173 -2.24 46.95 -8.85
C LEU A 173 -3.42 46.97 -9.82
N GLU A 174 -3.93 45.81 -10.25
CA GLU A 174 -5.09 45.76 -11.15
C GLU A 174 -6.34 46.29 -10.42
N SER A 175 -6.52 45.83 -9.18
CA SER A 175 -7.61 46.27 -8.30
C SER A 175 -7.45 47.74 -7.87
N LEU A 176 -6.21 48.23 -7.68
CA LEU A 176 -5.92 49.63 -7.35
C LEU A 176 -6.11 50.58 -8.56
N GLY A 177 -5.75 50.14 -9.76
CA GLY A 177 -5.92 50.92 -10.99
C GLY A 177 -7.39 51.17 -11.38
N ALA A 178 -8.31 50.39 -10.82
CA ALA A 178 -9.76 50.58 -10.97
C ALA A 178 -10.33 51.71 -10.09
N ILE A 179 -9.53 52.32 -9.20
CA ILE A 179 -9.94 53.45 -8.37
C ILE A 179 -9.95 54.74 -9.23
N PRO A 180 -11.01 55.57 -9.17
CA PRO A 180 -11.16 56.77 -10.00
C PRO A 180 -10.00 57.79 -9.90
N GLN A 181 -9.30 57.81 -8.77
CA GLN A 181 -8.15 58.69 -8.51
C GLN A 181 -6.86 58.20 -9.19
N HIS A 182 -6.77 56.90 -9.50
CA HIS A 182 -5.61 56.25 -10.12
C HIS A 182 -5.83 55.91 -11.61
N THR A 183 -7.06 56.03 -12.12
CA THR A 183 -7.40 55.78 -13.55
C THR A 183 -6.58 56.60 -14.56
N THR A 184 -6.10 57.79 -14.15
CA THR A 184 -5.24 58.66 -14.96
C THR A 184 -3.85 58.08 -15.22
N MET A 185 -3.43 57.06 -14.46
CA MET A 185 -2.14 56.36 -14.61
C MET A 185 -2.27 54.94 -15.18
N SER A 186 -3.43 54.58 -15.74
CA SER A 186 -3.71 53.25 -16.32
C SER A 186 -2.66 52.74 -17.33
N GLY A 187 -1.92 53.63 -18.00
CA GLY A 187 -0.82 53.28 -18.91
C GLY A 187 0.53 52.96 -18.23
N ALA A 188 0.75 53.41 -16.99
CA ALA A 188 2.01 53.24 -16.26
C ALA A 188 2.04 51.96 -15.39
N PHE A 189 0.88 51.47 -14.95
CA PHE A 189 0.79 50.27 -14.09
C PHE A 189 1.51 49.03 -14.63
N PRO A 190 1.46 48.69 -15.94
CA PRO A 190 2.17 47.52 -16.45
C PRO A 190 3.69 47.59 -16.24
N ALA A 191 4.28 48.78 -16.18
CA ALA A 191 5.71 48.98 -15.95
C ALA A 191 6.11 48.94 -14.46
N LEU A 192 5.12 48.96 -13.56
CA LEU A 192 5.27 48.95 -12.10
C LEU A 192 5.01 47.58 -11.48
N VAL A 193 4.45 46.63 -12.24
CA VAL A 193 4.21 45.25 -11.78
C VAL A 193 5.53 44.57 -11.40
N GLY A 194 5.54 43.92 -10.24
CA GLY A 194 6.70 43.15 -9.74
C GLY A 194 7.85 44.00 -9.22
N LYS A 195 7.68 45.33 -9.12
CA LYS A 195 8.69 46.24 -8.57
C LYS A 195 8.39 46.62 -7.13
N ASP A 196 9.44 47.02 -6.43
CA ASP A 196 9.32 47.74 -5.16
C ASP A 196 8.97 49.19 -5.44
N LEU A 197 7.80 49.62 -4.96
CA LEU A 197 7.30 50.98 -5.14
C LEU A 197 7.49 51.81 -3.86
N SER A 198 8.14 51.27 -2.83
CA SER A 198 8.35 51.95 -1.53
C SER A 198 8.93 53.36 -1.68
N ASP A 199 9.83 53.56 -2.64
CA ASP A 199 10.47 54.86 -2.91
C ASP A 199 9.48 55.93 -3.43
N MET A 200 8.31 55.53 -3.95
CA MET A 200 7.25 56.46 -4.41
C MET A 200 6.32 56.92 -3.28
N PHE A 201 6.42 56.31 -2.10
CA PHE A 201 5.55 56.56 -0.94
C PHE A 201 6.39 57.13 0.21
N PRO A 202 6.38 58.44 0.43
CA PRO A 202 7.26 59.04 1.43
C PRO A 202 6.80 58.66 2.84
N ARG A 203 7.77 58.37 3.70
CA ARG A 203 7.56 57.99 5.11
C ARG A 203 7.41 59.24 5.99
N PRO A 204 6.73 59.14 7.15
CA PRO A 204 6.61 60.27 8.06
C PRO A 204 7.98 60.77 8.52
N PRO A 205 8.21 62.08 8.60
CA PRO A 205 9.42 62.60 9.21
C PRO A 205 9.44 62.25 10.72
N PRO A 206 10.64 62.15 11.33
CA PRO A 206 10.77 61.86 12.76
C PRO A 206 9.96 62.77 13.70
N SER A 207 9.66 64.00 13.28
CA SER A 207 8.88 64.98 14.05
C SER A 207 7.39 64.64 14.20
N GLU A 208 6.84 63.77 13.36
CA GLU A 208 5.42 63.34 13.41
C GLU A 208 5.18 62.06 14.23
N LEU A 209 6.26 61.44 14.68
CA LEU A 209 6.24 60.19 15.44
C LEU A 209 6.25 60.44 16.96
N PRO A 210 5.83 59.47 17.78
CA PRO A 210 5.80 59.63 19.25
C PRO A 210 7.13 60.13 19.84
N GLU A 211 7.06 61.11 20.75
CA GLU A 211 8.26 61.71 21.40
C GLU A 211 9.16 60.68 22.09
N GLN A 212 8.60 59.54 22.49
CA GLN A 212 9.33 58.45 23.15
C GLN A 212 10.40 57.82 22.26
N CYS A 213 10.23 57.91 20.94
CA CYS A 213 11.10 57.25 19.98
C CYS A 213 12.38 58.02 19.68
N PHE A 214 12.47 59.28 20.11
CA PHE A 214 13.54 60.17 19.70
C PHE A 214 14.16 60.95 20.83
N ASN A 215 15.38 61.40 20.59
CA ASN A 215 16.02 62.38 21.42
C ASN A 215 15.63 63.79 20.97
N ALA A 216 14.73 64.44 21.72
CA ALA A 216 14.18 65.75 21.41
C ALA A 216 15.26 66.84 21.21
N THR A 217 16.44 66.71 21.83
CA THR A 217 17.54 67.67 21.65
C THR A 217 18.29 67.50 20.33
N ALA A 218 18.36 66.27 19.80
CA ALA A 218 19.02 65.99 18.52
C ALA A 218 18.14 66.33 17.31
N LEU A 219 16.80 66.26 17.48
CA LEU A 219 15.83 66.62 16.44
C LEU A 219 15.65 68.13 16.23
N ALA A 220 15.85 68.93 17.28
CA ALA A 220 15.59 70.37 17.25
C ALA A 220 16.48 71.17 16.28
N GLU A 221 17.57 70.57 15.75
CA GLU A 221 18.50 71.23 14.84
C GLU A 221 18.29 70.88 13.36
N ARG A 222 17.38 69.95 13.03
CA ARG A 222 17.27 69.39 11.67
C ARG A 222 15.83 69.04 11.32
N GLU A 223 15.06 70.05 10.92
CA GLU A 223 13.72 69.85 10.36
C GLU A 223 13.80 69.63 8.84
N PRO A 224 13.55 68.42 8.32
CA PRO A 224 12.71 68.27 7.16
C PRO A 224 11.26 68.24 7.64
N THR A 225 10.53 69.33 7.41
CA THR A 225 9.08 69.45 7.70
C THR A 225 8.20 68.71 6.69
N GLU A 226 8.78 68.15 5.64
CA GLU A 226 8.04 67.55 4.52
C GLU A 226 8.54 66.13 4.24
N ALA A 227 7.60 65.22 4.03
CA ALA A 227 7.87 63.84 3.65
C ALA A 227 8.31 63.82 2.17
N THR A 228 9.60 63.59 1.93
CA THR A 228 10.17 63.55 0.57
C THR A 228 10.54 62.13 0.16
N CYS A 229 10.31 61.79 -1.11
CA CYS A 229 10.80 60.55 -1.69
C CYS A 229 12.33 60.61 -1.94
N PRO A 230 13.05 59.48 -1.84
CA PRO A 230 14.44 59.39 -2.27
C PRO A 230 14.59 59.82 -3.73
N GLN A 231 15.51 60.74 -4.02
CA GLN A 231 15.83 61.12 -5.40
C GLN A 231 16.75 60.04 -6.01
N PRO A 232 16.47 59.52 -7.22
CA PRO A 232 17.34 58.55 -7.86
C PRO A 232 18.73 59.16 -8.12
N ALA A 233 19.78 58.42 -7.76
CA ALA A 233 21.17 58.90 -7.84
C ALA A 233 21.65 59.26 -9.25
N ASP A 234 20.95 58.81 -10.30
CA ASP A 234 21.42 58.84 -11.70
C ASP A 234 20.73 59.91 -12.59
N GLY A 235 19.88 60.77 -12.01
CA GLY A 235 19.31 61.92 -12.73
C GLY A 235 18.47 61.59 -13.97
N THR A 236 18.11 60.32 -14.19
CA THR A 236 17.19 59.91 -15.25
C THR A 236 15.77 60.20 -14.79
N GLU A 237 15.15 61.22 -15.38
CA GLU A 237 13.73 61.59 -15.22
C GLU A 237 12.79 60.53 -15.87
N ASP A 238 12.92 59.26 -15.49
CA ASP A 238 11.86 58.29 -15.74
C ASP A 238 10.74 58.58 -14.72
N GLU A 239 9.80 59.45 -15.10
CA GLU A 239 8.48 59.76 -14.48
C GLU A 239 8.23 59.14 -13.07
N PHE A 240 9.07 59.48 -12.10
CA PHE A 240 8.98 58.96 -10.74
C PHE A 240 7.94 59.80 -10.00
N PHE A 241 6.72 59.27 -9.85
CA PHE A 241 5.66 59.97 -9.14
C PHE A 241 5.83 59.79 -7.63
N CYS A 242 6.30 60.84 -6.94
CA CYS A 242 6.30 60.90 -5.49
C CYS A 242 4.92 61.31 -4.98
N HIS A 243 4.34 60.54 -4.05
CA HIS A 243 3.08 60.93 -3.42
C HIS A 243 3.27 62.16 -2.53
N GLU A 244 2.37 63.14 -2.62
CA GLU A 244 2.41 64.36 -1.80
C GLU A 244 2.01 64.13 -0.33
N ASN A 245 1.35 63.00 -0.04
CA ASN A 245 0.90 62.65 1.30
C ASN A 245 1.85 61.65 1.96
N ILE A 246 2.04 61.81 3.28
CA ILE A 246 2.73 60.83 4.13
C ILE A 246 2.05 59.48 4.01
N ALA A 247 2.81 58.50 3.54
CA ALA A 247 2.34 57.17 3.22
C ALA A 247 3.10 56.11 4.01
N GLY A 248 3.20 56.32 5.32
CA GLY A 248 3.70 55.35 6.28
C GLY A 248 2.81 54.10 6.41
N THR A 249 3.25 53.10 7.18
CA THR A 249 2.58 51.78 7.25
C THR A 249 1.16 51.87 7.81
N ARG A 250 0.89 52.77 8.76
CA ARG A 250 -0.46 53.06 9.26
C ARG A 250 -1.36 53.75 8.24
N PHE A 251 -0.81 54.62 7.40
CA PHE A 251 -1.57 55.25 6.31
C PHE A 251 -1.95 54.19 5.26
N LEU A 252 -0.98 53.41 4.82
CA LEU A 252 -1.18 52.36 3.81
C LEU A 252 -2.17 51.29 4.28
N SER A 253 -2.07 50.84 5.53
CA SER A 253 -3.04 49.88 6.09
C SER A 253 -4.46 50.44 6.17
N LYS A 254 -4.62 51.74 6.44
CA LYS A 254 -5.94 52.38 6.52
C LYS A 254 -6.59 52.61 5.14
N PHE A 255 -5.81 53.02 4.14
CA PHE A 255 -6.35 53.41 2.82
C PHE A 255 -6.23 52.33 1.75
N MET A 256 -5.16 51.53 1.79
CA MET A 256 -4.91 50.45 0.83
C MET A 256 -5.07 49.05 1.45
N GLY A 257 -5.48 48.95 2.72
CA GLY A 257 -5.62 47.67 3.43
C GLY A 257 -6.53 46.65 2.73
N GLU A 258 -7.62 47.10 2.08
CA GLU A 258 -8.53 46.21 1.33
C GLU A 258 -7.88 45.59 0.07
N TYR A 259 -6.82 46.21 -0.44
CA TYR A 259 -6.07 45.77 -1.63
C TYR A 259 -4.81 44.97 -1.28
N ARG A 260 -4.47 44.88 0.00
CA ARG A 260 -3.32 44.10 0.47
C ARG A 260 -3.60 42.62 0.27
N LYS A 261 -2.65 41.92 -0.36
CA LYS A 261 -2.68 40.45 -0.59
C LYS A 261 -1.73 39.68 0.32
N GLY A 262 -0.78 40.39 0.93
CA GLY A 262 0.13 39.80 1.89
C GLY A 262 1.26 40.74 2.32
N THR A 263 2.31 40.14 2.85
CA THR A 263 3.54 40.74 3.33
C THR A 263 4.72 40.14 2.56
N LEU A 264 5.71 40.97 2.25
CA LEU A 264 6.96 40.52 1.67
C LEU A 264 7.79 39.77 2.72
N ALA A 265 8.26 38.59 2.36
CA ALA A 265 9.18 37.78 3.14
C ALA A 265 10.62 38.04 2.69
N TRP A 266 11.51 38.25 3.65
CA TRP A 266 12.95 38.47 3.42
C TRP A 266 13.75 37.29 3.93
N THR A 267 14.53 36.67 3.05
CA THR A 267 15.53 35.68 3.45
C THR A 267 16.84 36.35 3.87
N VAL A 268 17.74 35.59 4.50
CA VAL A 268 19.10 36.07 4.83
C VAL A 268 19.88 36.39 3.56
N ASP A 269 19.71 35.57 2.51
CA ASP A 269 20.40 35.72 1.23
C ASP A 269 19.93 36.98 0.50
N ASP A 270 18.61 37.25 0.45
CA ASP A 270 18.06 38.47 -0.16
C ASP A 270 18.66 39.76 0.42
N ARG A 271 18.84 39.80 1.75
CA ARG A 271 19.41 40.96 2.45
C ARG A 271 20.89 41.14 2.14
N ASN A 272 21.63 40.03 2.04
CA ASN A 272 23.06 40.04 1.70
C ASN A 272 23.29 40.47 0.24
N GLU A 273 22.43 40.04 -0.69
CA GLU A 273 22.53 40.38 -2.10
C GLU A 273 22.20 41.85 -2.39
N ARG A 274 21.15 42.39 -1.76
CA ARG A 274 20.77 43.80 -1.95
C ARG A 274 21.69 44.77 -1.21
N GLY A 275 22.38 44.29 -0.17
CA GLY A 275 23.25 45.12 0.66
C GLY A 275 22.46 46.13 1.50
N GLY A 276 23.14 46.77 2.44
CA GLY A 276 22.54 47.72 3.38
C GLY A 276 22.64 47.26 4.83
N ASP A 277 22.23 48.14 5.72
CA ASP A 277 22.22 47.91 7.16
C ASP A 277 20.82 47.47 7.59
N TRP A 278 20.73 46.23 8.08
CA TRP A 278 19.46 45.58 8.42
C TRP A 278 19.39 45.24 9.90
N VAL A 279 18.20 45.27 10.48
CA VAL A 279 17.95 44.78 11.85
C VAL A 279 16.65 43.99 11.86
N VAL A 280 16.62 42.86 12.58
CA VAL A 280 15.40 42.06 12.76
C VAL A 280 14.91 42.17 14.20
N ILE A 281 13.62 42.49 14.39
CA ILE A 281 13.00 42.56 15.72
C ILE A 281 11.63 41.87 15.64
N ARG A 282 11.39 40.86 16.48
CA ARG A 282 10.14 40.08 16.55
C ARG A 282 9.65 39.64 15.17
N ASN A 283 10.57 39.09 14.37
CA ASN A 283 10.35 38.62 13.01
C ASN A 283 10.05 39.71 11.96
N ARG A 284 10.13 41.00 12.30
CA ARG A 284 10.03 42.11 11.36
C ARG A 284 11.42 42.55 10.92
N VAL A 285 11.57 42.86 9.64
CA VAL A 285 12.84 43.25 9.03
C VAL A 285 12.81 44.75 8.77
N TYR A 286 13.84 45.44 9.26
CA TYR A 286 14.00 46.88 9.15
C TYR A 286 15.24 47.21 8.33
N ASN A 287 15.09 48.07 7.31
CA ASN A 287 16.21 48.65 6.57
C ASN A 287 16.58 50.00 7.20
N VAL A 288 17.64 50.01 8.00
CA VAL A 288 18.10 51.18 8.76
C VAL A 288 19.25 51.91 8.07
N THR A 289 19.54 51.60 6.80
CA THR A 289 20.64 52.19 6.03
C THR A 289 20.59 53.72 6.01
N SER A 290 19.39 54.30 5.83
CA SER A 290 19.23 55.77 5.83
C SER A 290 19.55 56.41 7.17
N TYR A 291 19.45 55.66 8.27
CA TYR A 291 19.83 56.13 9.60
C TYR A 291 21.33 55.96 9.84
N THR A 292 21.88 54.79 9.56
CA THR A 292 23.30 54.50 9.75
C THR A 292 24.19 55.36 8.87
N ASP A 293 23.76 55.69 7.65
CA ASP A 293 24.50 56.59 6.74
C ASP A 293 24.70 57.99 7.34
N ILE A 294 23.74 58.49 8.12
CA ILE A 294 23.84 59.78 8.80
C ILE A 294 24.84 59.73 9.98
N LEU A 295 25.09 58.53 10.51
CA LEU A 295 26.01 58.27 11.63
C LEU A 295 27.43 57.91 11.17
N ARG A 296 27.60 57.60 9.88
CA ARG A 296 28.91 57.25 9.32
C ARG A 296 29.78 58.50 9.23
N ASP A 297 30.97 58.39 9.81
CA ASP A 297 32.01 59.40 9.67
C ASP A 297 32.53 59.42 8.21
N GLU A 298 32.56 60.60 7.59
CA GLU A 298 32.91 60.78 6.17
C GLU A 298 34.35 60.32 5.85
N ASP A 299 35.28 60.38 6.81
CA ASP A 299 36.69 60.04 6.63
C ASP A 299 36.97 58.55 6.86
N THR A 300 36.25 57.91 7.79
CA THR A 300 36.52 56.53 8.21
C THR A 300 35.48 55.51 7.76
N GLY A 301 34.29 55.96 7.34
CA GLY A 301 33.16 55.12 6.95
C GLY A 301 32.59 54.26 8.09
N ARG A 302 33.07 54.45 9.32
CA ARG A 302 32.60 53.75 10.52
C ARG A 302 31.45 54.52 11.15
N ILE A 303 30.55 53.76 11.76
CA ILE A 303 29.43 54.32 12.51
C ILE A 303 29.98 54.92 13.81
N ASP A 304 29.72 56.20 14.02
CA ASP A 304 30.01 56.88 15.28
C ASP A 304 28.83 56.71 16.24
N GLU A 305 29.03 55.92 17.30
CA GLU A 305 28.03 55.64 18.34
C GLU A 305 27.68 56.90 19.16
N ASP A 306 28.58 57.88 19.25
CA ASP A 306 28.35 59.13 19.97
C ASP A 306 28.02 60.29 19.02
N SER A 307 27.63 59.98 17.78
CA SER A 307 27.35 60.98 16.75
C SER A 307 26.28 61.96 17.23
N PRO A 308 26.51 63.29 17.08
CA PRO A 308 25.49 64.29 17.40
C PRO A 308 24.25 64.17 16.50
N ASN A 309 24.34 63.43 15.39
CA ASN A 309 23.23 63.20 14.47
C ASN A 309 22.31 62.03 14.90
N ALA A 310 22.59 61.36 16.03
CA ALA A 310 21.78 60.27 16.55
C ALA A 310 20.42 60.77 17.08
N TYR A 311 19.41 60.75 16.21
CA TYR A 311 18.06 61.23 16.56
C TYR A 311 17.20 60.22 17.31
N PHE A 312 17.52 58.91 17.35
CA PHE A 312 16.78 57.94 18.16
C PHE A 312 16.94 58.15 19.65
N ALA A 313 15.96 57.64 20.39
CA ALA A 313 16.11 57.39 21.82
C ALA A 313 17.40 56.57 22.06
N PRO A 314 18.18 56.86 23.13
CA PRO A 314 19.48 56.24 23.37
C PRO A 314 19.45 54.70 23.32
N ASP A 315 18.41 54.09 23.88
CA ASP A 315 18.25 52.64 23.90
C ASP A 315 18.04 52.05 22.51
N LEU A 316 17.24 52.73 21.67
CA LEU A 316 16.95 52.31 20.31
C LEU A 316 18.16 52.57 19.38
N HIS A 317 18.87 53.67 19.59
CA HIS A 317 20.15 53.96 18.92
C HIS A 317 21.17 52.84 19.16
N LEU A 318 21.39 52.47 20.44
CA LEU A 318 22.32 51.40 20.81
C LEU A 318 21.90 50.04 20.24
N LEU A 319 20.60 49.75 20.17
CA LEU A 319 20.12 48.54 19.53
C LEU A 319 20.52 48.51 18.05
N VAL A 320 20.26 49.60 17.33
CA VAL A 320 20.54 49.67 15.90
C VAL A 320 22.03 49.59 15.63
N THR A 321 22.88 50.34 16.35
CA THR A 321 24.32 50.36 16.10
C THR A 321 25.03 49.06 16.50
N ASN A 322 24.60 48.39 17.57
CA ASN A 322 25.27 47.20 18.09
C ASN A 322 24.76 45.86 17.54
N ARG A 323 23.61 45.83 16.85
CA ARG A 323 22.99 44.59 16.34
C ARG A 323 22.68 44.65 14.84
N LEU A 324 23.49 45.39 14.08
CA LEU A 324 23.39 45.40 12.62
C LEU A 324 23.63 44.01 12.04
N GLY A 325 22.74 43.62 11.13
CA GLY A 325 22.76 42.33 10.43
C GLY A 325 22.24 41.15 11.26
N GLU A 326 21.85 41.35 12.52
CA GLU A 326 21.45 40.29 13.44
C GLU A 326 19.97 40.39 13.85
N ASP A 327 19.48 39.30 14.46
CA ASP A 327 18.21 39.31 15.18
C ASP A 327 18.39 39.98 16.55
N ALA A 328 17.91 41.21 16.65
CA ALA A 328 17.99 42.04 17.84
C ALA A 328 16.82 41.81 18.80
N THR A 329 15.93 40.82 18.57
CA THR A 329 14.74 40.59 19.40
C THR A 329 15.08 40.39 20.88
N GLU A 330 16.09 39.58 21.18
CA GLU A 330 16.50 39.33 22.57
C GLU A 330 16.97 40.63 23.24
N TYR A 331 17.76 41.45 22.55
CA TYR A 331 18.23 42.73 23.06
C TYR A 331 17.08 43.75 23.20
N PHE A 332 16.18 43.79 22.22
CA PHE A 332 14.97 44.63 22.23
C PHE A 332 14.11 44.37 23.47
N ASP A 333 13.87 43.11 23.80
CA ASP A 333 13.07 42.72 24.96
C ASP A 333 13.75 43.09 26.30
N THR A 334 15.07 43.29 26.31
CA THR A 334 15.78 43.79 27.52
C THR A 334 15.70 45.30 27.69
N ILE A 335 15.65 46.07 26.59
CA ILE A 335 15.57 47.53 26.65
C ILE A 335 14.12 48.01 26.80
N ALA A 336 13.17 47.34 26.15
CA ALA A 336 11.76 47.69 26.15
C ALA A 336 10.97 46.82 27.16
N THR A 337 11.29 46.98 28.44
CA THR A 337 10.72 46.17 29.54
C THR A 337 9.24 46.43 29.81
N ASP A 338 8.75 47.64 29.52
CA ASP A 338 7.34 47.98 29.59
C ASP A 338 6.67 47.72 28.23
N GLY A 339 5.49 47.10 28.26
CA GLY A 339 4.71 46.78 27.06
C GLY A 339 4.34 48.03 26.26
N ALA A 340 4.06 49.15 26.94
CA ALA A 340 3.73 50.42 26.29
C ALA A 340 4.94 51.01 25.52
N THR A 341 6.13 51.00 26.12
CA THR A 341 7.36 51.46 25.47
C THR A 341 7.76 50.55 24.32
N ALA A 342 7.59 49.23 24.48
CA ALA A 342 7.85 48.26 23.42
C ALA A 342 6.95 48.48 22.20
N GLU A 343 5.65 48.71 22.41
CA GLU A 343 4.72 49.03 21.33
C GLU A 343 5.07 50.36 20.65
N ALA A 344 5.42 51.40 21.41
CA ALA A 344 5.83 52.69 20.85
C ALA A 344 7.10 52.58 19.99
N TYR A 345 8.12 51.85 20.46
CA TYR A 345 9.36 51.64 19.69
C TYR A 345 9.12 50.83 18.41
N LEU A 346 8.27 49.79 18.47
CA LEU A 346 7.90 49.03 17.29
C LEU A 346 7.09 49.88 16.30
N GLU A 347 6.15 50.71 16.77
CA GLU A 347 5.38 51.62 15.91
C GLU A 347 6.32 52.60 15.17
N CYS A 348 7.32 53.15 15.87
CA CYS A 348 8.29 54.04 15.25
C CYS A 348 9.18 53.33 14.22
N MET A 349 9.71 52.15 14.57
CA MET A 349 10.49 51.35 13.63
C MET A 349 9.66 50.94 12.40
N ASP A 350 8.38 50.61 12.60
CA ASP A 350 7.46 50.22 11.53
C ASP A 350 7.22 51.37 10.54
N GLU A 351 7.00 52.57 11.05
CA GLU A 351 6.73 53.73 10.21
C GLU A 351 7.95 54.17 9.39
N MET A 352 9.16 54.08 9.95
CA MET A 352 10.38 54.57 9.30
C MET A 352 11.15 53.54 8.47
N PHE A 353 11.22 52.27 8.89
CA PHE A 353 12.20 51.33 8.29
C PHE A 353 11.63 49.97 7.91
N TYR A 354 10.38 49.68 8.22
CA TYR A 354 9.83 48.35 7.95
C TYR A 354 9.74 48.03 6.46
N VAL A 355 10.35 46.92 6.07
CA VAL A 355 10.39 46.46 4.67
C VAL A 355 9.71 45.11 4.45
N GLY A 356 9.27 44.43 5.52
CA GLY A 356 8.65 43.12 5.45
C GLY A 356 8.97 42.27 6.67
N ASP A 357 8.58 41.01 6.60
CA ASP A 357 8.83 40.02 7.67
C ASP A 357 9.98 39.10 7.28
N ASN A 358 10.67 38.54 8.26
CA ASN A 358 11.68 37.53 8.05
C ASN A 358 11.00 36.22 7.59
N ASP A 359 11.61 35.50 6.65
CA ASP A 359 11.04 34.22 6.18
C ASP A 359 11.32 33.11 7.20
N TYR A 360 10.27 32.70 7.94
CA TYR A 360 10.29 31.58 8.90
C TYR A 360 9.55 30.34 8.35
N ARG A 361 9.21 30.33 7.06
CA ARG A 361 8.41 29.26 6.44
C ARG A 361 9.16 27.94 6.30
N GLU A 362 10.47 27.93 6.50
CA GLU A 362 11.25 26.71 6.74
C GLU A 362 10.91 26.11 8.13
N ASP A 363 9.64 25.80 8.40
CA ASP A 363 9.29 24.92 9.51
C ASP A 363 9.58 23.47 9.06
N PRO A 364 10.63 22.82 9.62
CA PRO A 364 11.00 21.46 9.24
C PRO A 364 9.85 20.47 9.45
N PHE A 365 8.86 20.80 10.28
CA PHE A 365 7.66 19.99 10.47
C PHE A 365 6.75 19.97 9.23
N CYS A 366 6.43 21.14 8.66
CA CYS A 366 5.52 21.25 7.51
C CYS A 366 6.17 20.69 6.23
N ASP A 367 7.46 20.94 6.03
CA ASP A 367 8.21 20.37 4.91
C ASP A 367 8.29 18.84 4.98
N SER A 368 8.50 18.30 6.18
CA SER A 368 8.50 16.85 6.40
C SER A 368 7.15 16.22 6.05
N LEU A 369 6.03 16.87 6.41
CA LEU A 369 4.69 16.38 6.08
C LEU A 369 4.44 16.40 4.57
N ASN A 370 4.81 17.48 3.88
CA ASN A 370 4.69 17.59 2.43
C ASN A 370 5.53 16.52 1.71
N PHE A 371 6.78 16.33 2.12
CA PHE A 371 7.65 15.29 1.55
C PHE A 371 7.05 13.88 1.73
N ILE A 372 6.54 13.58 2.93
CA ILE A 372 5.90 12.30 3.22
C ILE A 372 4.64 12.10 2.35
N MET A 373 3.84 13.15 2.16
CA MET A 373 2.65 13.10 1.30
C MET A 373 3.03 12.78 -0.16
N TYR A 374 4.02 13.48 -0.73
CA TYR A 374 4.49 13.23 -2.09
C TYR A 374 5.08 11.84 -2.25
N PHE A 375 5.90 11.40 -1.28
CA PHE A 375 6.47 10.06 -1.28
C PHE A 375 5.38 8.98 -1.32
N LEU A 376 4.33 9.10 -0.49
CA LEU A 376 3.24 8.13 -0.44
C LEU A 376 2.40 8.14 -1.73
N LEU A 377 2.15 9.32 -2.31
CA LEU A 377 1.47 9.44 -3.60
C LEU A 377 2.24 8.72 -4.72
N ILE A 378 3.54 9.00 -4.85
CA ILE A 378 4.42 8.37 -5.84
C ILE A 378 4.46 6.86 -5.62
N PHE A 379 4.54 6.42 -4.37
CA PHE A 379 4.55 5.00 -4.03
C PHE A 379 3.27 4.27 -4.46
N VAL A 380 2.09 4.86 -4.23
CA VAL A 380 0.81 4.30 -4.68
C VAL A 380 0.73 4.23 -6.20
N VAL A 381 1.12 5.30 -6.90
CA VAL A 381 1.17 5.32 -8.37
C VAL A 381 2.13 4.25 -8.88
N ALA A 382 3.30 4.08 -8.26
CA ALA A 382 4.28 3.06 -8.63
C ALA A 382 3.72 1.63 -8.47
N ILE A 383 2.97 1.34 -7.40
CA ILE A 383 2.31 0.05 -7.22
C ILE A 383 1.26 -0.19 -8.30
N LEU A 384 0.45 0.81 -8.63
CA LEU A 384 -0.57 0.70 -9.68
C LEU A 384 0.08 0.49 -11.06
N LEU A 385 1.16 1.19 -11.36
CA LEU A 385 1.94 1.00 -12.59
C LEU A 385 2.57 -0.40 -12.64
N LEU A 386 3.12 -0.89 -11.53
CA LEU A 386 3.66 -2.24 -11.45
C LEU A 386 2.57 -3.29 -11.66
N GLN A 387 1.39 -3.12 -11.05
CA GLN A 387 0.26 -4.01 -11.24
C GLN A 387 -0.22 -4.00 -12.70
N CYS A 388 -0.27 -2.82 -13.33
CA CYS A 388 -0.58 -2.68 -14.75
C CYS A 388 0.45 -3.40 -15.61
N LEU A 389 1.75 -3.21 -15.34
CA LEU A 389 2.84 -3.89 -16.03
C LEU A 389 2.75 -5.41 -15.88
N CYS A 390 2.53 -5.92 -14.66
CA CYS A 390 2.35 -7.35 -14.41
C CYS A 390 1.14 -7.91 -15.18
N SER A 391 0.04 -7.16 -15.25
CA SER A 391 -1.17 -7.55 -15.99
C SER A 391 -0.92 -7.55 -17.50
N LEU A 392 -0.23 -6.52 -18.02
CA LEU A 392 0.19 -6.46 -19.42
C LEU A 392 1.15 -7.59 -19.77
N LEU A 393 2.11 -7.93 -18.91
CA LEU A 393 3.01 -9.07 -19.10
C LEU A 393 2.26 -10.40 -19.11
N TYR A 394 1.21 -10.55 -18.30
CA TYR A 394 0.35 -11.73 -18.30
C TYR A 394 -0.48 -11.84 -19.59
N VAL A 395 -1.04 -10.74 -20.08
CA VAL A 395 -1.82 -10.69 -21.33
C VAL A 395 -0.93 -10.83 -22.57
N ALA A 396 0.26 -10.21 -22.55
CA ALA A 396 1.21 -10.24 -23.65
C ALA A 396 2.04 -11.53 -23.71
N ARG A 397 1.99 -12.38 -22.67
CA ARG A 397 2.55 -13.72 -22.75
C ARG A 397 1.80 -14.48 -23.85
N LYS A 398 2.47 -14.65 -25.00
CA LYS A 398 2.05 -15.60 -26.03
C LYS A 398 1.74 -16.93 -25.35
N LYS A 399 0.59 -17.53 -25.70
CA LYS A 399 0.21 -18.89 -25.28
C LYS A 399 1.46 -19.76 -25.31
N ALA A 400 1.85 -20.31 -24.16
CA ALA A 400 2.98 -21.20 -24.09
C ALA A 400 2.77 -22.27 -25.15
N THR A 401 3.62 -22.31 -26.19
CA THR A 401 3.54 -23.35 -27.21
C THR A 401 3.77 -24.66 -26.49
N LEU A 402 2.68 -25.41 -26.29
CA LEU A 402 2.69 -26.66 -25.55
C LEU A 402 3.74 -27.56 -26.22
N SER A 403 4.83 -27.85 -25.51
CA SER A 403 5.91 -28.68 -26.05
C SER A 403 5.33 -30.07 -26.39
N LYS A 404 5.86 -30.74 -27.43
CA LYS A 404 5.41 -32.09 -27.81
C LYS A 404 5.45 -33.07 -26.62
N ASP A 405 6.46 -32.95 -25.75
CA ASP A 405 6.60 -33.74 -24.52
C ASP A 405 5.45 -33.54 -23.51
N MET A 406 4.77 -32.39 -23.54
CA MET A 406 3.63 -32.10 -22.67
C MET A 406 2.32 -32.70 -23.21
N LEU A 407 2.21 -32.88 -24.53
CA LEU A 407 1.05 -33.48 -25.20
C LEU A 407 1.02 -35.01 -25.05
N GLU A 408 2.19 -35.64 -24.83
CA GLU A 408 2.32 -37.09 -24.62
C GLU A 408 1.95 -37.53 -23.20
N ARG A 409 1.83 -36.59 -22.25
CA ARG A 409 1.51 -36.89 -20.84
C ARG A 409 0.02 -37.09 -20.61
N GLN A 410 -0.34 -37.99 -19.70
CA GLN A 410 -1.73 -38.25 -19.37
C GLN A 410 -2.29 -37.20 -18.40
N VAL A 411 -3.50 -36.70 -18.69
CA VAL A 411 -4.21 -35.66 -17.94
C VAL A 411 -5.57 -36.19 -17.49
N MET A 412 -5.85 -36.02 -16.20
CA MET A 412 -7.17 -36.27 -15.62
C MET A 412 -7.91 -34.95 -15.41
N VAL A 413 -9.15 -34.86 -15.91
CA VAL A 413 -10.05 -33.75 -15.59
C VAL A 413 -11.08 -34.25 -14.58
N MET A 414 -11.00 -33.75 -13.35
CA MET A 414 -11.85 -34.16 -12.24
C MET A 414 -13.00 -33.16 -12.06
N VAL A 415 -14.24 -33.67 -12.05
CA VAL A 415 -15.45 -32.85 -11.90
C VAL A 415 -16.31 -33.41 -10.77
N PRO A 416 -16.32 -32.79 -9.58
CA PRO A 416 -17.28 -33.13 -8.54
C PRO A 416 -18.62 -32.44 -8.87
N CYS A 417 -19.70 -33.20 -8.83
CA CYS A 417 -21.07 -32.72 -8.99
C CYS A 417 -21.93 -33.18 -7.81
N TYR A 418 -23.01 -32.45 -7.54
CA TYR A 418 -23.93 -32.68 -6.44
C TYR A 418 -25.38 -32.67 -6.91
N ASN A 419 -25.84 -31.55 -7.48
CA ASN A 419 -27.24 -31.36 -7.86
C ASN A 419 -27.39 -30.58 -9.18
N GLU A 420 -26.33 -30.49 -9.96
CA GLU A 420 -26.31 -29.84 -11.26
C GLU A 420 -27.13 -30.65 -12.27
N GLY A 421 -27.84 -29.92 -13.13
CA GLY A 421 -28.72 -30.47 -14.16
C GLY A 421 -28.03 -30.72 -15.51
N GLU A 422 -28.83 -31.19 -16.46
CA GLU A 422 -28.38 -31.57 -17.80
C GLU A 422 -27.68 -30.41 -18.53
N LYS A 423 -28.23 -29.19 -18.37
CA LYS A 423 -27.72 -28.00 -19.04
C LYS A 423 -26.29 -27.67 -18.59
N GLU A 424 -26.02 -27.63 -17.29
CA GLU A 424 -24.70 -27.23 -16.78
C GLU A 424 -23.68 -28.37 -16.93
N LEU A 425 -24.05 -29.61 -16.56
CA LEU A 425 -23.18 -30.77 -16.76
C LEU A 425 -22.85 -30.99 -18.25
N GLY A 426 -23.84 -30.87 -19.12
CA GLY A 426 -23.68 -31.02 -20.56
C GLY A 426 -22.73 -29.97 -21.15
N LYS A 427 -22.82 -28.70 -20.71
CA LYS A 427 -21.87 -27.65 -21.12
C LYS A 427 -20.45 -27.95 -20.64
N THR A 428 -20.29 -28.35 -19.38
CA THR A 428 -19.00 -28.63 -18.77
C THR A 428 -18.32 -29.81 -19.48
N ILE A 429 -19.02 -30.94 -19.63
CA ILE A 429 -18.51 -32.14 -20.32
C ILE A 429 -18.20 -31.83 -21.79
N LYS A 430 -19.10 -31.12 -22.48
CA LYS A 430 -18.85 -30.69 -23.86
C LYS A 430 -17.60 -29.81 -23.97
N SER A 431 -17.39 -28.88 -23.04
CA SER A 431 -16.21 -28.01 -23.04
C SER A 431 -14.89 -28.79 -22.86
N VAL A 432 -14.90 -29.85 -22.03
CA VAL A 432 -13.74 -30.74 -21.84
C VAL A 432 -13.46 -31.59 -23.07
N MET A 433 -14.52 -32.09 -23.72
CA MET A 433 -14.40 -32.83 -24.98
C MET A 433 -13.84 -31.95 -26.10
N GLU A 434 -14.27 -30.68 -26.16
CA GLU A 434 -13.87 -29.74 -27.21
C GLU A 434 -12.44 -29.19 -27.11
N THR A 435 -11.68 -29.47 -26.04
CA THR A 435 -10.28 -29.03 -25.92
C THR A 435 -9.37 -29.67 -26.98
N ASP A 436 -8.22 -29.04 -27.23
CA ASP A 436 -7.24 -29.48 -28.25
C ASP A 436 -6.20 -30.47 -27.71
N PHE A 437 -6.29 -30.83 -26.43
CA PHE A 437 -5.41 -31.84 -25.82
C PHE A 437 -5.72 -33.24 -26.39
N PRO A 438 -4.70 -34.07 -26.71
CA PRO A 438 -4.88 -35.38 -27.32
C PRO A 438 -5.87 -36.27 -26.57
N GLU A 439 -6.84 -36.81 -27.29
CA GLU A 439 -7.97 -37.57 -26.74
C GLU A 439 -7.51 -38.85 -26.03
N ASP A 440 -6.46 -39.50 -26.54
CA ASP A 440 -5.93 -40.74 -25.97
C ASP A 440 -5.30 -40.53 -24.59
N ASN A 441 -4.77 -39.34 -24.34
CA ASN A 441 -4.07 -38.96 -23.12
C ASN A 441 -4.96 -38.17 -22.14
N LYS A 442 -6.27 -38.07 -22.42
CA LYS A 442 -7.22 -37.29 -21.62
C LYS A 442 -8.31 -38.21 -21.06
N VAL A 443 -8.55 -38.12 -19.76
CA VAL A 443 -9.66 -38.82 -19.09
C VAL A 443 -10.49 -37.87 -18.24
N LEU A 444 -11.81 -37.92 -18.38
CA LEU A 444 -12.76 -37.21 -17.53
C LEU A 444 -13.14 -38.10 -16.34
N LEU A 445 -12.89 -37.66 -15.10
CA LEU A 445 -13.34 -38.33 -13.89
C LEU A 445 -14.41 -37.50 -13.20
N VAL A 446 -15.67 -37.95 -13.27
CA VAL A 446 -16.81 -37.27 -12.65
C VAL A 446 -17.16 -37.95 -11.33
N VAL A 447 -17.37 -37.19 -10.26
CA VAL A 447 -17.79 -37.73 -8.95
C VAL A 447 -19.14 -37.12 -8.54
N ALA A 448 -20.21 -37.89 -8.61
CA ALA A 448 -21.53 -37.51 -8.12
C ALA A 448 -21.63 -37.71 -6.60
N ASP A 449 -21.80 -36.61 -5.87
CA ASP A 449 -21.86 -36.54 -4.40
C ASP A 449 -23.23 -36.94 -3.84
N GLY A 450 -23.59 -38.19 -4.08
CA GLY A 450 -24.84 -38.78 -3.65
C GLY A 450 -25.81 -39.01 -4.81
N ILE A 451 -26.89 -39.72 -4.51
CA ILE A 451 -28.02 -39.89 -5.42
C ILE A 451 -29.02 -38.77 -5.13
N ILE A 452 -28.77 -37.60 -5.71
CA ILE A 452 -29.48 -36.35 -5.40
C ILE A 452 -30.22 -35.87 -6.64
N THR A 453 -31.44 -35.38 -6.44
CA THR A 453 -32.22 -34.68 -7.47
C THR A 453 -32.22 -33.19 -7.14
N GLY A 454 -31.85 -32.35 -8.12
CA GLY A 454 -31.91 -30.90 -8.00
C GLY A 454 -33.36 -30.40 -7.81
N LYS A 455 -33.54 -29.20 -7.26
CA LYS A 455 -34.89 -28.67 -7.01
C LYS A 455 -35.72 -28.48 -8.28
N ASP A 456 -35.04 -28.17 -9.38
CA ASP A 456 -35.66 -27.86 -10.68
C ASP A 456 -35.36 -28.95 -11.73
N GLU A 457 -34.88 -30.13 -11.30
CA GLU A 457 -34.43 -31.21 -12.19
C GLU A 457 -35.38 -32.42 -12.11
N ALA A 458 -35.69 -33.02 -13.26
CA ALA A 458 -36.58 -34.19 -13.33
C ALA A 458 -35.88 -35.50 -12.95
N MET A 459 -34.55 -35.55 -13.06
CA MET A 459 -33.73 -36.74 -12.83
C MET A 459 -32.66 -36.47 -11.78
N SER A 460 -32.22 -37.53 -11.10
CA SER A 460 -31.08 -37.43 -10.19
C SER A 460 -29.79 -37.14 -10.98
N THR A 461 -28.83 -36.43 -10.39
CA THR A 461 -27.54 -36.12 -11.01
C THR A 461 -26.82 -37.34 -11.60
N PRO A 462 -26.78 -38.53 -10.93
CA PRO A 462 -26.24 -39.74 -11.54
C PRO A 462 -26.98 -40.22 -12.80
N ALA A 463 -28.32 -40.09 -12.83
CA ALA A 463 -29.13 -40.45 -13.99
C ALA A 463 -28.94 -39.46 -15.14
N THR A 464 -28.79 -38.16 -14.85
CA THR A 464 -28.40 -37.15 -15.83
C THR A 464 -27.02 -37.43 -16.43
N LEU A 465 -26.05 -37.85 -15.61
CA LEU A 465 -24.74 -38.26 -16.12
C LEU A 465 -24.82 -39.51 -17.01
N ALA A 466 -25.69 -40.47 -16.65
CA ALA A 466 -25.93 -41.67 -17.45
C ALA A 466 -26.48 -41.32 -18.85
N ASP A 467 -27.42 -40.38 -18.91
CA ASP A 467 -27.98 -39.88 -20.17
C ASP A 467 -26.94 -39.11 -21.01
N ILE A 468 -26.13 -38.25 -20.36
CA ILE A 468 -25.10 -37.47 -21.07
C ILE A 468 -23.97 -38.36 -21.58
N LEU A 469 -23.43 -39.28 -20.76
CA LEU A 469 -22.23 -40.06 -21.07
C LEU A 469 -22.54 -41.44 -21.68
N GLY A 470 -23.79 -41.89 -21.65
CA GLY A 470 -24.28 -43.12 -22.27
C GLY A 470 -23.97 -44.41 -21.51
N PHE A 471 -23.83 -44.37 -20.17
CA PHE A 471 -23.69 -45.59 -19.35
C PHE A 471 -25.03 -46.03 -18.75
N GLU A 472 -25.20 -47.33 -18.48
CA GLU A 472 -26.41 -47.82 -17.80
C GLU A 472 -26.28 -47.66 -16.28
N PHE A 473 -27.19 -46.90 -15.66
CA PHE A 473 -27.25 -46.70 -14.22
C PHE A 473 -28.38 -47.55 -13.59
N LYS A 474 -28.02 -48.66 -12.93
CA LYS A 474 -28.96 -49.62 -12.31
C LYS A 474 -28.57 -49.89 -10.85
N PRO A 475 -28.84 -48.95 -9.92
CA PRO A 475 -28.34 -49.01 -8.54
C PRO A 475 -28.85 -50.22 -7.74
N GLU A 476 -29.86 -50.95 -8.21
CA GLU A 476 -30.37 -52.20 -7.63
C GLU A 476 -29.42 -53.38 -7.83
N ILE A 477 -28.75 -53.44 -8.98
CA ILE A 477 -27.97 -54.59 -9.45
C ILE A 477 -26.47 -54.27 -9.42
N ASP A 478 -26.10 -53.01 -9.62
CA ASP A 478 -24.72 -52.57 -9.71
C ASP A 478 -23.93 -52.83 -8.41
N LYS A 479 -22.65 -53.15 -8.56
CA LYS A 479 -21.76 -53.43 -7.44
C LYS A 479 -21.28 -52.12 -6.80
N ALA A 480 -21.66 -51.89 -5.55
CA ALA A 480 -21.14 -50.78 -4.75
C ALA A 480 -19.81 -51.15 -4.07
N HIS A 481 -18.83 -50.26 -4.14
CA HIS A 481 -17.50 -50.42 -3.55
C HIS A 481 -17.34 -49.56 -2.30
N GLN A 482 -16.80 -50.12 -1.22
CA GLN A 482 -16.67 -49.41 0.05
C GLN A 482 -15.41 -48.55 0.13
N TYR A 483 -15.53 -47.38 0.76
CA TYR A 483 -14.41 -46.51 1.09
C TYR A 483 -14.62 -45.77 2.42
N ARG A 484 -13.54 -45.21 2.97
CA ARG A 484 -13.58 -44.36 4.17
C ARG A 484 -13.84 -42.91 3.77
N SER A 485 -14.90 -42.33 4.29
CA SER A 485 -15.36 -40.97 4.02
C SER A 485 -15.07 -40.04 5.21
N ILE A 486 -15.13 -38.72 4.97
CA ILE A 486 -14.95 -37.71 6.01
C ILE A 486 -16.23 -37.43 6.82
N GLY A 487 -16.04 -36.95 8.05
CA GLY A 487 -17.12 -36.50 8.93
C GLY A 487 -17.70 -37.59 9.83
N ALA A 488 -18.86 -37.32 10.44
CA ALA A 488 -19.46 -38.20 11.45
C ALA A 488 -19.85 -39.59 10.91
N LYS A 489 -20.09 -39.70 9.60
CA LYS A 489 -20.38 -40.96 8.91
C LYS A 489 -19.14 -41.41 8.14
N GLU A 490 -18.20 -42.04 8.85
CA GLU A 490 -16.87 -42.41 8.33
C GLU A 490 -16.87 -43.48 7.21
N ARG A 491 -18.00 -44.15 6.95
CA ARG A 491 -18.10 -45.19 5.93
C ARG A 491 -19.07 -44.75 4.84
N ASN A 492 -18.68 -44.96 3.59
CA ASN A 492 -19.52 -44.70 2.43
C ASN A 492 -19.25 -45.76 1.35
N ARG A 493 -20.13 -45.84 0.36
CA ARG A 493 -19.99 -46.71 -0.81
C ARG A 493 -20.21 -45.91 -2.08
N ALA A 494 -19.62 -46.36 -3.17
CA ALA A 494 -19.81 -45.75 -4.48
C ALA A 494 -19.84 -46.79 -5.60
N PHE A 495 -20.61 -46.50 -6.64
CA PHE A 495 -20.58 -47.21 -7.92
C PHE A 495 -19.51 -46.59 -8.83
N VAL A 496 -18.90 -47.40 -9.67
CA VAL A 496 -17.89 -46.96 -10.65
C VAL A 496 -18.33 -47.40 -12.04
N TYR A 497 -18.45 -46.44 -12.94
CA TYR A 497 -18.74 -46.66 -14.36
C TYR A 497 -17.60 -46.11 -15.20
N SER A 498 -17.35 -46.70 -16.35
CA SER A 498 -16.30 -46.25 -17.27
C SER A 498 -16.70 -46.53 -18.71
N GLY A 499 -16.30 -45.64 -19.62
CA GLY A 499 -16.57 -45.78 -21.04
C GLY A 499 -15.88 -44.72 -21.86
N THR A 500 -16.18 -44.72 -23.16
CA THR A 500 -15.73 -43.70 -24.10
C THR A 500 -16.96 -43.10 -24.76
N GLN A 501 -17.11 -41.79 -24.66
CA GLN A 501 -18.13 -41.06 -25.40
C GLN A 501 -17.54 -40.54 -26.71
N GLU A 502 -18.27 -40.69 -27.81
CA GLU A 502 -17.91 -40.13 -29.12
C GLU A 502 -19.00 -39.17 -29.58
N LYS A 503 -18.62 -37.93 -29.91
CA LYS A 503 -19.53 -36.90 -30.41
C LYS A 503 -18.77 -35.91 -31.28
N ASP A 504 -19.35 -35.55 -32.42
CA ASP A 504 -18.77 -34.61 -33.39
C ASP A 504 -17.34 -34.97 -33.85
N GLY A 505 -17.05 -36.28 -33.93
CA GLY A 505 -15.73 -36.81 -34.31
C GLY A 505 -14.65 -36.70 -33.22
N LYS A 506 -14.99 -36.20 -32.03
CA LYS A 506 -14.12 -36.19 -30.85
C LYS A 506 -14.49 -37.32 -29.89
N LYS A 507 -13.47 -37.94 -29.27
CA LYS A 507 -13.62 -38.98 -28.25
C LYS A 507 -13.23 -38.47 -26.86
N LEU A 508 -13.98 -38.89 -25.85
CA LEU A 508 -13.70 -38.61 -24.45
C LEU A 508 -13.81 -39.89 -23.62
N LYS A 509 -12.67 -40.35 -23.09
CA LYS A 509 -12.63 -41.42 -22.08
C LYS A 509 -13.16 -40.86 -20.76
N TYR A 510 -14.04 -41.58 -20.09
CA TYR A 510 -14.62 -41.15 -18.82
C TYR A 510 -14.66 -42.25 -17.76
N VAL A 511 -14.59 -41.83 -16.50
CA VAL A 511 -14.89 -42.63 -15.31
C VAL A 511 -15.87 -41.84 -14.45
N VAL A 512 -16.99 -42.46 -14.07
CA VAL A 512 -18.01 -41.84 -13.20
C VAL A 512 -18.05 -42.59 -11.87
N VAL A 513 -17.92 -41.85 -10.78
CA VAL A 513 -18.07 -42.33 -9.40
C VAL A 513 -19.37 -41.81 -8.83
N VAL A 514 -20.30 -42.69 -8.49
CA VAL A 514 -21.59 -42.30 -7.89
C VAL A 514 -21.62 -42.73 -6.43
N LYS A 515 -21.56 -41.78 -5.50
CA LYS A 515 -21.68 -42.10 -4.07
C LYS A 515 -23.12 -42.52 -3.75
N CYS A 516 -23.27 -43.60 -2.99
CA CYS A 516 -24.58 -44.17 -2.70
C CYS A 516 -24.87 -44.39 -1.21
N GLY A 517 -23.91 -44.13 -0.32
CA GLY A 517 -24.13 -44.30 1.12
C GLY A 517 -23.94 -45.73 1.58
N VAL A 518 -24.02 -45.95 2.88
CA VAL A 518 -24.18 -47.32 3.41
C VAL A 518 -25.62 -47.82 3.18
N THR A 519 -25.86 -49.13 3.32
CA THR A 519 -27.16 -49.75 3.05
C THR A 519 -28.32 -49.12 3.83
N SER A 520 -28.07 -48.63 5.05
CA SER A 520 -29.06 -47.94 5.87
C SER A 520 -29.48 -46.56 5.33
N GLU A 521 -28.70 -45.98 4.43
CA GLU A 521 -28.98 -44.66 3.83
C GLU A 521 -29.76 -44.75 2.51
N ARG A 522 -30.08 -45.94 2.01
CA ARG A 522 -30.68 -46.14 0.67
C ARG A 522 -32.05 -45.47 0.51
N SER A 523 -32.80 -45.32 1.60
CA SER A 523 -34.09 -44.63 1.62
C SER A 523 -33.99 -43.12 1.84
N SER A 524 -32.79 -42.59 2.10
CA SER A 524 -32.57 -41.17 2.33
C SER A 524 -32.52 -40.41 1.01
N PRO A 525 -33.16 -39.24 0.91
CA PRO A 525 -33.04 -38.36 -0.26
C PRO A 525 -31.63 -37.76 -0.42
N ARG A 526 -30.74 -38.00 0.55
CA ARG A 526 -29.33 -37.58 0.52
C ARG A 526 -28.37 -38.74 0.70
N ALA A 527 -28.72 -39.91 0.17
CA ALA A 527 -27.90 -41.10 0.23
C ALA A 527 -26.49 -40.83 -0.34
N GLY A 528 -25.44 -41.13 0.43
CA GLY A 528 -24.05 -41.01 -0.01
C GLY A 528 -23.45 -39.61 -0.06
N ASN A 529 -24.23 -38.55 0.14
CA ASN A 529 -23.73 -37.17 0.15
C ASN A 529 -22.81 -36.93 1.37
N ARG A 530 -21.58 -36.46 1.11
CA ARG A 530 -20.56 -36.12 2.11
C ARG A 530 -19.82 -34.82 1.80
N GLY A 531 -20.34 -34.03 0.87
CA GLY A 531 -19.77 -32.77 0.42
C GLY A 531 -18.68 -32.93 -0.64
N LYS A 532 -18.49 -31.86 -1.42
CA LYS A 532 -17.47 -31.72 -2.46
C LYS A 532 -16.06 -32.10 -2.00
N ARG A 533 -15.70 -31.80 -0.75
CA ARG A 533 -14.40 -32.18 -0.16
C ARG A 533 -14.19 -33.69 -0.12
N ASP A 534 -15.22 -34.45 0.24
CA ASP A 534 -15.16 -35.91 0.22
C ASP A 534 -14.96 -36.44 -1.21
N SER A 535 -15.65 -35.83 -2.20
CA SER A 535 -15.51 -36.20 -3.61
C SER A 535 -14.07 -36.02 -4.11
N GLN A 536 -13.43 -34.91 -3.73
CA GLN A 536 -12.03 -34.65 -4.05
C GLN A 536 -11.07 -35.63 -3.34
N LEU A 537 -11.38 -36.01 -2.11
CA LEU A 537 -10.56 -36.95 -1.34
C LEU A 537 -10.62 -38.40 -1.85
N ILE A 538 -11.69 -38.80 -2.55
CA ILE A 538 -11.72 -40.11 -3.24
C ILE A 538 -10.56 -40.19 -4.23
N VAL A 539 -10.45 -39.20 -5.12
CA VAL A 539 -9.44 -39.18 -6.20
C VAL A 539 -8.05 -38.94 -5.63
N ALA A 540 -7.88 -37.90 -4.81
CA ALA A 540 -6.58 -37.58 -4.20
C ALA A 540 -6.10 -38.73 -3.29
N GLY A 541 -7.01 -39.38 -2.57
CA GLY A 541 -6.72 -40.52 -1.71
C GLY A 541 -6.26 -41.74 -2.50
N MET A 542 -6.93 -42.06 -3.61
CA MET A 542 -6.53 -43.13 -4.52
C MET A 542 -5.11 -42.88 -5.07
N LEU A 543 -4.88 -41.70 -5.66
CA LEU A 543 -3.57 -41.33 -6.21
C LEU A 543 -2.46 -41.39 -5.16
N ASN A 544 -2.71 -40.86 -3.96
CA ASN A 544 -1.75 -40.92 -2.85
C ASN A 544 -1.44 -42.37 -2.43
N ARG A 545 -2.45 -43.24 -2.33
CA ARG A 545 -2.23 -44.64 -1.94
C ARG A 545 -1.45 -45.41 -2.99
N MET A 546 -1.75 -45.21 -4.28
CA MET A 546 -1.01 -45.84 -5.36
C MET A 546 0.43 -45.35 -5.44
N HIS A 547 0.65 -44.03 -5.40
CA HIS A 547 1.99 -43.44 -5.50
C HIS A 547 2.94 -43.93 -4.39
N TYR A 548 2.43 -44.12 -3.17
CA TYR A 548 3.21 -44.61 -2.04
C TYR A 548 3.12 -46.13 -1.79
N GLY A 549 2.49 -46.89 -2.70
CA GLY A 549 2.32 -48.34 -2.53
C GLY A 549 1.58 -48.74 -1.25
N ARG A 550 0.63 -47.91 -0.77
CA ARG A 550 -0.16 -48.18 0.43
C ARG A 550 -1.35 -49.09 0.10
N GLU A 551 -1.92 -49.71 1.13
CA GLU A 551 -3.11 -50.55 0.99
C GLU A 551 -4.28 -49.77 0.37
N MET A 552 -4.78 -50.27 -0.76
CA MET A 552 -5.91 -49.71 -1.50
C MET A 552 -7.24 -50.21 -0.94
N CYS A 553 -8.26 -49.35 -0.89
CA CYS A 553 -9.62 -49.77 -0.56
C CYS A 553 -10.34 -50.36 -1.78
N GLU A 554 -11.54 -50.93 -1.55
CA GLU A 554 -12.33 -51.53 -2.64
C GLU A 554 -12.64 -50.54 -3.76
N LEU A 555 -12.91 -49.27 -3.42
CA LEU A 555 -13.17 -48.22 -4.41
C LEU A 555 -11.93 -47.85 -5.21
N ASP A 556 -10.76 -47.79 -4.59
CA ASP A 556 -9.49 -47.50 -5.29
C ASP A 556 -9.20 -48.60 -6.32
N LEU A 557 -9.41 -49.87 -5.96
CA LEU A 557 -9.21 -51.00 -6.87
C LEU A 557 -10.20 -50.97 -8.05
N ALA A 558 -11.44 -50.54 -7.82
CA ALA A 558 -12.43 -50.38 -8.87
C ALA A 558 -12.05 -49.25 -9.84
N LEU A 559 -11.64 -48.11 -9.31
CA LEU A 559 -11.14 -46.97 -10.09
C LEU A 559 -9.88 -47.31 -10.88
N TYR A 560 -8.92 -48.01 -10.27
CA TYR A 560 -7.70 -48.46 -10.94
C TYR A 560 -8.02 -49.38 -12.13
N ARG A 561 -8.92 -50.35 -11.95
CA ARG A 561 -9.37 -51.24 -13.03
C ARG A 561 -10.11 -50.47 -14.14
N ALA A 562 -10.96 -49.51 -13.77
CA ALA A 562 -11.67 -48.67 -14.72
C ALA A 562 -10.69 -47.85 -15.59
N LEU A 563 -9.71 -47.19 -14.96
CA LEU A 563 -8.68 -46.42 -15.66
C LEU A 563 -7.81 -47.31 -16.56
N SER A 564 -7.34 -48.45 -16.03
CA SER A 564 -6.54 -49.43 -16.78
C SER A 564 -7.31 -49.99 -17.98
N GLY A 565 -8.62 -50.24 -17.83
CA GLY A 565 -9.49 -50.69 -18.94
C GLY A 565 -9.65 -49.66 -20.06
N LEU A 566 -9.48 -48.36 -19.77
CA LEU A 566 -9.48 -47.29 -20.76
C LEU A 566 -8.10 -47.03 -21.40
N GLY A 567 -7.10 -47.85 -21.05
CA GLY A 567 -5.71 -47.67 -21.47
C GLY A 567 -5.03 -46.48 -20.79
N ILE A 568 -5.56 -46.00 -19.67
CA ILE A 568 -4.96 -44.94 -18.86
C ILE A 568 -4.09 -45.59 -17.79
N SER A 569 -2.80 -45.31 -17.84
CA SER A 569 -1.83 -45.79 -16.87
C SER A 569 -1.79 -44.77 -15.73
N VAL A 570 -2.23 -45.17 -14.54
CA VAL A 570 -2.30 -44.21 -13.43
C VAL A 570 -0.92 -43.78 -12.95
N GLU A 571 0.13 -44.54 -13.28
CA GLU A 571 1.53 -44.18 -13.05
C GLU A 571 2.01 -43.06 -13.99
N ASP A 572 1.46 -43.01 -15.21
CA ASP A 572 1.79 -41.99 -16.22
C ASP A 572 0.92 -40.72 -16.10
N LEU A 573 -0.05 -40.73 -15.19
CA LEU A 573 -0.93 -39.60 -14.91
C LEU A 573 -0.12 -38.45 -14.29
N THR A 574 0.20 -37.44 -15.10
CA THR A 574 1.10 -36.36 -14.69
C THR A 574 0.35 -35.16 -14.14
N TYR A 575 -0.82 -34.85 -14.71
CA TYR A 575 -1.59 -33.67 -14.33
C TYR A 575 -3.03 -34.03 -13.98
N MET A 576 -3.56 -33.36 -12.97
CA MET A 576 -4.97 -33.40 -12.61
C MET A 576 -5.51 -31.97 -12.60
N MET A 577 -6.50 -31.70 -13.43
CA MET A 577 -7.25 -30.45 -13.43
C MET A 577 -8.59 -30.69 -12.74
N ALA A 578 -8.87 -30.00 -11.63
CA ALA A 578 -10.16 -30.07 -10.96
C ALA A 578 -11.00 -28.83 -11.32
N ILE A 579 -12.19 -29.04 -11.86
CA ILE A 579 -13.12 -27.95 -12.25
C ILE A 579 -14.48 -28.18 -11.60
N ASP A 580 -15.24 -27.11 -11.42
CA ASP A 580 -16.61 -27.21 -10.91
C ASP A 580 -17.57 -27.68 -12.01
N ALA A 581 -18.68 -28.31 -11.62
CA ALA A 581 -19.65 -28.86 -12.56
C ALA A 581 -20.37 -27.80 -13.42
N ASP A 582 -20.29 -26.51 -13.06
CA ASP A 582 -20.79 -25.35 -13.79
C ASP A 582 -19.68 -24.53 -14.49
N THR A 583 -18.44 -25.03 -14.50
CA THR A 583 -17.29 -24.36 -15.14
C THR A 583 -17.06 -24.88 -16.56
N ARG A 584 -16.87 -23.96 -17.50
CA ARG A 584 -16.46 -24.32 -18.87
C ARG A 584 -14.97 -24.15 -19.06
N VAL A 585 -14.35 -25.15 -19.68
CA VAL A 585 -12.97 -25.04 -20.15
C VAL A 585 -12.98 -24.27 -21.47
N HIS A 586 -12.27 -23.14 -21.51
CA HIS A 586 -12.17 -22.35 -22.74
C HIS A 586 -11.41 -23.15 -23.80
N LYS A 587 -11.82 -23.03 -25.08
CA LYS A 587 -11.08 -23.64 -26.19
C LYS A 587 -9.73 -22.95 -26.35
N ASP A 588 -8.67 -23.72 -26.54
CA ASP A 588 -7.32 -23.18 -26.72
C ASP A 588 -7.15 -22.47 -28.06
#